data_AF-A0A9W9DIU0-F1
#
_entry.id   AF-A0A9W9DIU0-F1
#
_cell.length_a   1.000
_cell.length_b   1.000
_cell.length_c   1.000
_cell.angle_alpha   90.00
_cell.angle_beta   90.00
_cell.angle_gamma   90.00
#
_symmetry.space_group_name_H-M   'P 1'
#
loop_
_entity.id
_entity.type
_entity.pdbx_description
1 polymer ?
#
loop_
_entity_poly.entity_id
_entity_poly.type
_entity_poly.pdbx_seq_one_letter_code
_entity_poly.pdbx_strand_id
1 'polypeptide(L)' 'FLVPINLEQILGYTDVVKNPMDFGTNITKVTRDKYRSLDDFTNDVRLVTSNAKLFNCPGIPYHTEAEKLE' A
#
# COMPACT_ATOMS: atom_id res chain seq x y z
N PHE A 1 0.02 -6.13 4.86
CA PHE A 1 -0.71 -4.97 4.33
C PHE A 1 -1.48 -4.16 5.38
N LEU A 2 -1.59 -4.57 6.65
CA LEU A 2 -2.42 -3.86 7.64
C LEU A 2 -1.69 -2.78 8.45
N VAL A 3 -0.36 -2.76 8.41
CA VAL A 3 0.46 -1.82 9.18
C VAL A 3 1.41 -1.08 8.25
N PRO A 4 1.73 0.19 8.54
CA PRO A 4 2.75 0.93 7.81
C PRO A 4 4.07 0.18 7.83
N ILE A 5 4.78 0.18 6.70
CA ILE A 5 6.12 -0.38 6.64
C ILE A 5 7.10 0.52 7.41
N ASN A 6 8.04 -0.08 8.14
CA ASN A 6 9.15 0.68 8.71
C ASN A 6 10.19 0.94 7.62
N LEU A 7 10.24 2.18 7.13
CA LEU A 7 11.09 2.60 6.01
C LEU A 7 12.60 2.51 6.33
N GLU A 8 12.98 2.57 7.60
CA GLU A 8 14.39 2.45 8.01
C GLU A 8 14.88 0.99 7.97
N GLN A 9 13.96 0.03 8.06
CA GLN A 9 14.29 -1.39 8.10
C GLN A 9 14.36 -2.03 6.71
N ILE A 10 13.81 -1.38 5.68
CA ILE A 10 13.73 -1.91 4.32
C ILE A 10 14.55 -1.04 3.38
N LEU A 11 15.79 -1.48 3.15
CA LEU A 11 16.72 -0.80 2.27
C LEU A 11 16.14 -0.64 0.86
N GLY A 12 16.23 0.57 0.30
CA GLY A 12 15.80 0.89 -1.07
C GLY A 12 14.28 1.04 -1.25
N TYR A 13 13.46 0.89 -0.21
CA TYR A 13 12.00 1.00 -0.35
C TYR A 13 11.57 2.40 -0.83
N THR A 14 12.12 3.45 -0.22
CA THR A 14 11.81 4.85 -0.57
C THR A 14 12.38 5.28 -1.93
N ASP A 15 13.38 4.58 -2.43
CA ASP A 15 13.93 4.81 -3.78
C ASP A 15 12.94 4.36 -4.86
N VAL A 16 12.15 3.33 -4.58
CA VAL A 16 11.17 2.73 -5.50
C VAL A 16 9.75 3.25 -5.24
N VAL A 17 9.27 3.16 -4.01
CA VAL A 17 7.90 3.51 -3.61
C VAL A 17 7.85 4.93 -3.07
N LYS A 18 7.14 5.81 -3.79
CA LYS A 18 7.06 7.25 -3.45
C LYS A 18 5.95 7.60 -2.48
N ASN A 19 4.86 6.83 -2.49
CA ASN A 19 3.71 7.05 -1.63
C ASN A 19 3.38 5.75 -0.90
N PRO A 20 4.03 5.45 0.24
CA PRO A 20 3.71 4.27 1.04
C PRO A 20 2.24 4.30 1.49
N MET A 21 1.59 3.14 1.50
CA MET A 21 0.21 2.98 1.95
C MET A 21 -0.03 1.58 2.51
N ASP A 22 -0.96 1.48 3.45
CA ASP A 22 -1.39 0.24 4.09
C ASP A 22 -2.88 0.33 4.49
N PHE A 23 -3.52 -0.82 4.68
CA PHE A 23 -4.95 -0.87 5.01
C PHE A 23 -5.29 -0.33 6.40
N GLY A 24 -4.37 -0.36 7.37
CA GLY A 24 -4.58 0.28 8.68
C GLY A 24 -4.66 1.80 8.55
N THR A 25 -3.82 2.38 7.70
CA THR A 25 -3.90 3.80 7.33
C THR A 25 -5.19 4.11 6.59
N ASN A 26 -5.63 3.28 5.64
CA ASN A 26 -6.92 3.42 4.96
C ASN A 26 -8.09 3.48 5.95
N ILE A 27 -8.15 2.53 6.89
CA ILE A 27 -9.18 2.48 7.96
C ILE A 27 -9.13 3.76 8.80
N THR A 28 -7.94 4.22 9.17
CA THR A 28 -7.76 5.45 9.94
C THR A 28 -8.22 6.69 9.16
N LYS A 29 -7.97 6.74 7.85
CA LYS A 29 -8.39 7.84 6.98
C LYS A 29 -9.91 7.86 6.78
N VAL A 30 -10.55 6.70 6.62
CA VAL A 30 -12.02 6.58 6.56
C VAL A 30 -12.66 7.06 7.86
N THR A 31 -12.20 6.54 9.01
CA THR A 31 -12.78 6.87 10.33
C THR A 31 -12.57 8.32 10.76
N ARG A 32 -11.65 9.05 10.10
CA ARG A 32 -11.35 10.47 10.35
C ARG A 32 -11.82 11.39 9.23
N ASP A 33 -12.72 10.93 8.36
CA ASP A 33 -13.27 11.67 7.21
C ASP A 33 -12.18 12.36 6.36
N LYS A 34 -11.09 11.64 6.06
CA LYS A 34 -9.95 12.18 5.28
C LYS A 34 -10.08 11.99 3.78
N TYR A 35 -11.02 11.18 3.32
CA TYR A 35 -11.32 11.03 1.90
C TYR A 35 -12.44 11.98 1.51
N ARG A 36 -12.24 12.75 0.43
CA ARG A 36 -13.25 13.70 -0.08
C ARG A 36 -14.20 13.02 -1.05
N SER A 37 -13.78 11.87 -1.60
CA SER A 37 -14.53 11.09 -2.56
C SER A 37 -14.24 9.59 -2.39
N LEU A 38 -15.11 8.75 -2.97
CA LEU A 38 -14.87 7.31 -3.08
C LEU A 38 -13.63 7.01 -3.95
N ASP A 39 -13.34 7.86 -4.93
CA ASP A 39 -12.17 7.72 -5.80
C ASP A 39 -10.88 7.91 -5.00
N ASP A 40 -10.84 8.87 -4.06
CA ASP A 40 -9.66 9.07 -3.19
C ASP A 40 -9.38 7.81 -2.35
N PHE A 41 -10.43 7.18 -1.82
CA PHE A 41 -10.31 5.93 -1.06
C PHE A 41 -9.86 4.77 -1.96
N THR A 42 -10.48 4.63 -3.13
CA THR A 42 -10.16 3.56 -4.10
C THR A 42 -8.73 3.67 -4.59
N ASN A 43 -8.23 4.90 -4.80
CA ASN A 43 -6.84 5.15 -5.19
C ASN A 43 -5.85 4.67 -4.12
N ASP A 44 -6.10 4.94 -2.84
CA ASP A 44 -5.22 4.44 -1.77
C ASP A 44 -5.30 2.92 -1.59
N VAL A 45 -6.49 2.32 -1.78
CA VAL A 45 -6.64 0.85 -1.77
C VAL A 45 -5.77 0.22 -2.86
N ARG A 46 -5.83 0.75 -4.09
CA ARG A 46 -4.99 0.31 -5.22
C ARG A 46 -3.50 0.55 -4.96
N LEU A 47 -3.16 1.62 -4.24
CA LEU A 47 -1.78 1.96 -3.92
C LEU A 47 -1.13 0.87 -3.03
N VAL A 48 -1.89 0.22 -2.14
CA VAL A 48 -1.38 -0.88 -1.30
C VAL A 48 -0.86 -2.04 -2.16
N THR A 49 -1.66 -2.53 -3.11
CA THR A 49 -1.27 -3.66 -3.98
C THR A 49 -0.28 -3.23 -5.06
N SER A 50 -0.41 -2.02 -5.60
CA SER A 50 0.51 -1.48 -6.61
C SER A 50 1.92 -1.31 -6.06
N ASN A 51 2.07 -0.76 -4.85
CA ASN A 51 3.38 -0.63 -4.20
C ASN A 51 4.01 -2.00 -3.91
N ALA A 52 3.20 -2.98 -3.48
CA ALA A 52 3.68 -4.33 -3.23
C ALA A 52 4.21 -4.99 -4.52
N LYS A 53 3.49 -4.87 -5.64
CA LYS A 53 3.93 -5.39 -6.94
C LYS A 53 5.11 -4.62 -7.52
N LEU A 54 5.22 -3.32 -7.24
CA LEU A 54 6.31 -2.47 -7.71
C LEU A 54 7.64 -2.80 -7.01
N PHE A 55 7.61 -3.00 -5.69
CA PHE A 55 8.82 -3.24 -4.90
C PHE A 55 9.26 -4.71 -4.91
N ASN A 56 8.31 -5.65 -4.92
CA ASN A 56 8.62 -7.07 -4.83
C ASN A 56 8.58 -7.72 -6.23
N CYS A 57 9.53 -8.60 -6.53
CA CYS A 57 9.50 -9.37 -7.78
C CYS A 57 8.33 -10.39 -7.81
N PRO A 58 7.81 -10.74 -8.99
CA PRO A 58 6.85 -11.83 -9.14
C PRO A 58 7.34 -13.14 -8.51
N GLY A 59 6.44 -13.87 -7.86
CA GLY A 59 6.75 -15.12 -7.15
C GLY A 59 7.18 -14.95 -5.68
N ILE A 60 7.52 -13.72 -5.25
CA ILE A 60 7.66 -13.42 -3.81
C ILE A 60 6.26 -13.31 -3.18
N PRO A 61 6.03 -13.83 -1.96
CA PRO A 61 4.69 -13.88 -1.35
C PRO A 61 3.94 -12.55 -1.39
N TYR A 62 4.60 -11.42 -1.14
CA TYR A 62 3.94 -10.11 -1.14
C TYR A 62 3.48 -9.66 -2.53
N HIS A 63 4.17 -10.04 -3.60
CA HIS A 63 3.72 -9.78 -4.97
C HIS A 63 2.51 -10.65 -5.30
N THR A 64 2.62 -11.95 -5.04
CA THR A 64 1.55 -12.93 -5.33
C THR A 64 0.27 -12.63 -4.55
N GLU A 65 0.37 -12.25 -3.27
CA GLU A 65 -0.80 -11.86 -2.49
C GLU A 65 -1.39 -10.53 -2.96
N ALA A 66 -0.58 -9.60 -3.46
CA ALA A 66 -1.09 -8.37 -4.05
C ALA A 66 -1.84 -8.60 -5.37
N GLU A 67 -1.42 -9.56 -6.19
CA GLU A 67 -2.15 -9.98 -7.41
C GLU A 67 -3.51 -10.61 -7.10
N LYS A 68 -3.66 -11.34 -5.98
CA LYS A 68 -4.93 -11.96 -5.58
C LYS A 68 -5.96 -10.95 -5.03
N LEU A 69 -5.48 -9.83 -4.50
CA LEU A 69 -6.30 -8.80 -3.85
C LEU A 69 -6.81 -7.74 -4.83
N GLU A 70 -6.28 -7.71 -6.05
CA GLU A 70 -6.69 -6.81 -7.13
C GLU A 70 -7.83 -7.42 -7.96
#